data_AF-A0A3P1CCA2-F1
#
_entry.id   AF-A0A3P1CCA2-F1
#
_cell.length_a   1.000
_cell.length_b   1.000
_cell.length_c   1.000
_cell.angle_alpha   90.00
_cell.angle_beta   90.00
_cell.angle_gamma   90.00
#
_symmetry.space_group_name_H-M   'P 1'
#
loop_
_entity.id
_entity.type
_entity.pdbx_description
1 polymer ?
#
loop_
_entity_poly.entity_id
_entity_poly.type
_entity_poly.pdbx_seq_one_letter_code
_entity_poly.pdbx_strand_id
1 'polypeptide(L)' 'MNAIRIRTELTQNHELLLRNLPLKKGKKVEVIILEDEQEEVPSLENRFPLRGKPLRYDDPFGSATDNSDWEAAQ' A
#
# COMPACT_ATOMS: atom_id res chain seq x y z
N MET A 1 -7.48 24.98 -11.72
CA MET A 1 -8.28 24.57 -10.55
C MET A 1 -7.33 24.44 -9.37
N ASN A 2 -7.57 25.13 -8.26
CA ASN A 2 -6.71 25.01 -7.07
C ASN A 2 -7.33 24.01 -6.12
N ALA A 3 -6.66 22.90 -5.88
CA ALA A 3 -7.12 21.83 -5.00
C ALA A 3 -6.26 21.77 -3.74
N ILE A 4 -6.90 21.57 -2.58
CA ILE A 4 -6.23 21.28 -1.33
C ILE A 4 -6.45 19.80 -1.06
N ARG A 5 -5.37 19.01 -1.01
CA ARG A 5 -5.45 17.58 -0.67
C ARG A 5 -5.30 17.42 0.83
N ILE A 6 -6.26 16.74 1.46
CA ILE A 6 -6.22 16.35 2.87
C ILE A 6 -6.35 14.82 2.90
N ARG A 7 -5.42 14.13 3.54
CA ARG A 7 -5.51 12.69 3.82
C ARG A 7 -5.92 12.50 5.28
N THR A 8 -6.97 11.75 5.52
CA THR A 8 -7.48 11.47 6.86
C THR A 8 -8.31 10.18 6.81
N GLU A 9 -8.49 9.56 7.97
CA GLU A 9 -9.28 8.35 8.14
C GLU A 9 -10.74 8.69 8.50
N LEU A 10 -11.65 7.76 8.18
CA LEU A 10 -13.03 7.81 8.67
C LEU A 10 -13.06 7.47 10.17
N THR A 11 -13.91 8.17 10.91
CA THR A 11 -14.16 7.81 12.31
C THR A 11 -15.03 6.55 12.40
N GLN A 12 -15.12 5.93 13.59
CA GLN A 12 -15.92 4.72 13.83
C GLN A 12 -17.40 4.85 13.44
N ASN A 13 -17.91 6.09 13.35
CA ASN A 13 -19.29 6.38 12.98
C ASN A 13 -19.48 6.62 11.47
N HIS A 14 -18.48 6.31 10.64
CA HIS A 14 -18.49 6.60 9.20
C HIS A 14 -18.59 8.11 8.90
N GLU A 15 -18.10 8.94 9.82
CA GLU A 15 -18.10 10.39 9.67
C GLU A 15 -16.70 10.91 9.34
N LEU A 16 -16.64 11.89 8.42
CA LEU A 16 -15.44 12.63 8.04
C LEU A 16 -15.56 14.08 8.51
N LEU A 17 -14.69 14.49 9.42
CA LEU A 17 -14.74 15.83 10.01
C LEU A 17 -13.55 16.70 9.59
N LEU A 18 -13.77 17.60 8.63
CA LEU A 18 -12.75 18.55 8.17
C LEU A 18 -12.77 19.83 9.02
N ARG A 19 -11.68 20.10 9.76
CA ARG A 19 -11.53 21.29 10.62
C ARG A 19 -10.43 22.21 10.11
N ASN A 20 -10.54 23.50 10.43
CA ASN A 20 -9.51 24.52 10.16
C ASN A 20 -9.06 24.59 8.68
N LEU A 21 -10.00 24.47 7.73
CA LEU A 21 -9.70 24.59 6.32
C LEU A 21 -9.11 25.98 6.01
N PRO A 22 -8.03 26.08 5.22
CA PRO A 22 -7.38 27.35 4.88
C PRO A 22 -8.16 28.10 3.79
N LEU A 23 -9.47 28.25 3.98
CA LEU A 23 -10.42 28.82 3.05
C LEU A 23 -11.16 29.99 3.69
N LYS A 24 -11.39 31.03 2.90
CA LYS A 24 -12.17 32.19 3.35
C LYS A 24 -13.65 31.84 3.43
N LYS A 25 -14.36 32.46 4.38
CA LYS A 25 -15.82 32.36 4.54
C LYS A 25 -16.53 32.65 3.21
N GLY A 26 -17.57 31.86 2.91
CA GLY A 26 -18.46 32.07 1.76
C GLY A 26 -17.95 31.51 0.42
N LYS A 27 -16.81 30.82 0.40
CA LYS A 27 -16.34 30.11 -0.79
C LYS A 27 -17.13 28.81 -0.98
N LYS A 28 -17.62 28.58 -2.20
CA LYS A 28 -18.15 27.28 -2.63
C LYS A 28 -16.98 26.31 -2.81
N VAL A 29 -17.15 25.10 -2.31
CA VAL A 29 -16.15 24.04 -2.36
C VAL A 29 -16.80 22.75 -2.84
N GLU A 30 -16.00 21.89 -3.45
CA GLU A 30 -16.35 20.53 -3.82
C GLU A 30 -15.46 19.58 -3.02
N VAL A 31 -16.03 18.47 -2.55
CA VAL A 31 -15.31 17.44 -1.80
C VAL A 31 -15.32 16.17 -2.64
N ILE A 32 -14.14 15.66 -2.93
CA ILE A 32 -13.94 14.39 -3.64
C ILE A 32 -13.33 13.41 -2.63
N ILE A 33 -14.01 12.30 -2.39
CA ILE A 33 -13.55 11.22 -1.52
C ILE A 33 -12.93 10.15 -2.42
N LEU A 34 -11.69 9.78 -2.13
CA LEU A 34 -10.97 8.71 -2.79
C LEU A 34 -10.59 7.70 -1.71
N GLU A 35 -10.91 6.43 -1.92
CA GLU A 35 -10.42 5.35 -1.07
C GLU A 35 -8.90 5.23 -1.26
N ASP A 36 -8.17 5.05 -0.15
CA ASP A 36 -6.72 4.82 -0.23
C ASP A 36 -6.47 3.32 -0.40
N GLU A 37 -6.31 2.88 -1.65
CA GLU A 37 -6.02 1.48 -2.00
C GLU A 37 -4.67 0.98 -1.41
N GLN A 38 -3.84 1.87 -0.86
CA GLN A 38 -2.54 1.49 -0.28
C GLN A 38 -2.63 0.89 1.13
N GLU A 39 -3.83 0.85 1.74
CA GLU A 39 -4.02 0.33 3.11
C GLU A 39 -4.23 -1.19 3.22
N GLU A 40 -4.23 -1.93 2.10
CA GLU A 40 -3.81 -3.33 2.14
C GLU A 40 -2.28 -3.40 2.19
N VAL A 41 -1.69 -2.73 3.18
CA VAL A 41 -0.35 -3.06 3.60
C VAL A 41 -0.46 -4.50 4.09
N PRO A 42 0.21 -5.50 3.46
CA PRO A 42 0.20 -6.84 3.98
C PRO A 42 0.59 -6.73 5.43
N SER A 43 -0.22 -7.30 6.33
CA SER A 43 0.08 -7.31 7.76
C SER A 43 1.57 -7.61 7.93
N LEU A 44 2.25 -6.94 8.85
CA LEU A 44 3.70 -7.13 9.02
C LEU A 44 4.09 -8.63 9.14
N GLU A 45 3.14 -9.44 9.62
CA GLU A 45 3.19 -10.91 9.64
C GLU A 45 3.25 -11.56 8.24
N ASN A 46 2.46 -11.10 7.27
CA ASN A 46 2.50 -11.58 5.89
C ASN A 46 3.65 -11.01 5.07
N ARG A 47 4.26 -9.89 5.50
CA ARG A 47 5.36 -9.28 4.75
C ARG A 47 6.65 -10.12 4.78
N PHE A 48 6.85 -10.92 5.83
CA PHE A 48 8.05 -11.73 6.00
C PHE A 48 7.71 -13.15 6.48
N PRO A 49 7.11 -14.00 5.63
CA PRO A 49 6.54 -15.30 6.02
C PRO A 49 7.59 -16.31 6.56
N LEU A 50 8.87 -16.06 6.27
CA LEU A 50 10.00 -16.89 6.68
C LEU A 50 10.78 -16.31 7.88
N ARG A 51 10.45 -15.11 8.37
CA ARG A 51 11.18 -14.48 9.49
C ARG A 51 11.04 -15.34 10.76
N GLY A 52 12.18 -15.67 11.38
CA GLY A 52 12.23 -16.45 12.61
C GLY A 52 12.06 -17.97 12.44
N LYS A 53 11.89 -18.46 11.21
CA LYS A 53 11.83 -19.90 10.92
C LYS A 53 13.22 -20.41 10.55
N PRO A 54 13.66 -21.58 11.05
CA PRO A 54 14.89 -22.21 10.61
C PRO A 54 14.75 -22.62 9.13
N LEU A 55 15.72 -22.22 8.31
CA LEU A 55 15.79 -22.58 6.89
C LEU A 55 16.90 -23.61 6.69
N ARG A 56 16.62 -24.68 5.94
CA ARG A 56 17.61 -25.65 5.49
C ARG A 56 17.63 -25.64 3.97
N TYR A 57 18.82 -25.45 3.41
CA TYR A 57 19.04 -25.56 1.96
C TYR A 57 19.59 -26.95 1.68
N ASP A 58 18.83 -27.75 0.95
CA ASP A 58 19.24 -29.11 0.60
C ASP A 58 20.25 -29.11 -0.55
N ASP A 59 20.19 -28.12 -1.44
CA ASP A 59 21.19 -27.84 -2.48
C ASP A 59 21.40 -26.32 -2.63
N PRO A 60 22.31 -25.71 -1.85
CA PRO A 60 22.49 -24.26 -1.83
C PRO A 60 23.18 -23.70 -3.09
N PHE A 61 23.82 -24.55 -3.89
CA PHE A 61 24.57 -24.15 -5.10
C PHE A 61 23.96 -24.70 -6.39
N GLY A 62 22.91 -25.51 -6.29
CA GLY A 62 22.13 -25.98 -7.42
C GLY A 62 21.49 -24.84 -8.20
N SER A 63 21.27 -25.08 -9.50
CA SER A 63 20.53 -24.13 -10.33
C SER A 63 19.12 -23.98 -9.78
N ALA A 64 18.64 -22.73 -9.69
CA ALA A 64 17.28 -22.45 -9.21
C ALA A 64 16.18 -22.90 -10.18
N THR A 65 16.56 -23.17 -11.43
CA THR A 65 15.65 -23.50 -12.55
C THR A 65 16.42 -24.25 -13.64
N ASP A 66 15.74 -24.91 -14.56
CA ASP A 66 16.39 -25.61 -15.66
C ASP A 66 16.83 -24.64 -16.76
N ASN A 67 17.81 -25.04 -17.58
CA ASN A 67 18.34 -24.15 -18.63
C ASN A 67 17.28 -23.74 -19.67
N SER A 68 16.23 -24.56 -19.85
CA SER A 68 15.08 -24.27 -20.71
C SER A 68 14.16 -23.17 -20.21
N ASP A 69 14.22 -22.85 -18.91
CA ASP A 69 13.37 -21.82 -18.31
C ASP A 69 13.94 -20.41 -18.54
N TRP A 70 15.20 -20.31 -18.98
CA TRP A 70 15.83 -19.05 -19.38
C TRP A 70 15.50 -18.75 -20.84
N GLU A 71 14.77 -17.66 -21.08
CA GLU A 71 14.45 -17.18 -22.44
C GLU A 71 15.70 -16.87 -23.28
N ALA A 72 16.85 -16.66 -22.63
CA ALA A 72 18.14 -16.39 -23.28
C ALA A 72 18.90 -17.64 -23.76
N ALA A 73 18.36 -18.85 -23.55
CA ALA A 73 19.02 -20.11 -23.90
C ALA A 73 18.73 -20.61 -25.34
N GLN A 74 18.18 -19.77 -26.22
CA GLN A 74 17.97 -20.04 -27.64
C GLN A 74 19.21 -19.73 -28.51
#